data_AF-A0A1V4QMI7-F1
#
_entry.id   AF-A0A1V4QMI7-F1
#
_cell.length_a   1.000
_cell.length_b   1.000
_cell.length_c   1.000
_cell.angle_alpha   90.00
_cell.angle_beta   90.00
_cell.angle_gamma   90.00
#
_symmetry.space_group_name_H-M   'P 1'
#
loop_
_entity.id
_entity.type
_entity.pdbx_description
1 polymer ?
#
loop_
_entity_poly.entity_id
_entity_poly.type
_entity_poly.pdbx_seq_one_letter_code
_entity_poly.pdbx_strand_id
1 'polypeptide(L)'
;MRIAVNDKKSDKKSKEPFVVSLDEASQAALTELLERVKQTLAGGQGSEAILEILASQPPGRLAWDLALIDQLARIPHPALPEALLGYFGPGLEKIRYKALKKAFHAWKSRQVPVPALHPPKDTTPIRLPDTEPSEGYLSIIDGAGSRMVVLHLAKTGIDFNVVHALINDQQGLKDLFSLSLSKRRRRELLAEYSQQEVGQLVSVPPAYALKLIEEAYSHTTDQNLEGPAIYRRVREQLLARIDLSTAPELEDLLPKLEDSEIEAYLLKSQELILDDAFQRWMAAPEDSDHDEVIGLIDLVGRSKY
;
A
#
# COMPACT_ATOMS: atom_id res chain seq x y z
N MET A 1 21.63 -36.81 44.34
CA MET A 1 20.29 -36.48 44.87
C MET A 1 20.17 -34.96 44.87
N ARG A 2 19.57 -34.38 43.82
CA ARG A 2 19.46 -32.93 43.62
C ARG A 2 18.04 -32.49 43.98
N ILE A 3 17.92 -31.59 44.95
CA ILE A 3 16.75 -30.75 45.17
C ILE A 3 17.26 -29.31 45.10
N ALA A 4 16.75 -28.54 44.15
CA ALA A 4 16.82 -27.08 44.20
C ALA A 4 15.55 -26.54 43.55
N VAL A 5 14.79 -25.86 44.40
CA VAL A 5 13.53 -25.19 44.14
C VAL A 5 13.77 -23.96 43.26
N ASN A 6 12.75 -23.73 42.44
CA ASN A 6 12.57 -22.65 41.48
C ASN A 6 12.44 -21.28 42.19
N ASP A 7 13.17 -20.26 41.73
CA ASP A 7 12.71 -18.86 41.78
C ASP A 7 13.55 -17.98 40.84
N LYS A 8 13.09 -17.79 39.59
CA LYS A 8 13.60 -16.75 38.70
C LYS A 8 12.59 -15.60 38.64
N LYS A 9 12.87 -14.56 39.44
CA LYS A 9 12.35 -13.21 39.23
C LYS A 9 12.78 -12.73 37.84
N SER A 10 11.82 -12.43 36.98
CA SER A 10 12.05 -11.71 35.73
C SER A 10 11.84 -10.20 35.95
N ASP A 11 12.89 -9.44 35.69
CA ASP A 11 12.92 -7.99 35.77
C ASP A 11 11.92 -7.33 34.81
N LYS A 12 11.05 -6.49 35.37
CA LYS A 12 10.25 -5.50 34.62
C LYS A 12 11.17 -4.36 34.17
N LYS A 13 11.56 -4.33 32.89
CA LYS A 13 12.11 -3.10 32.28
C LYS A 13 11.00 -2.07 32.09
N SER A 14 11.12 -0.96 32.81
CA SER A 14 10.32 0.25 32.71
C SER A 14 10.52 0.95 31.35
N LYS A 15 9.42 1.32 30.68
CA LYS A 15 9.43 2.17 29.48
C LYS A 15 9.66 3.63 29.88
N GLU A 16 10.81 4.19 29.51
CA GLU A 16 11.06 5.63 29.59
C GLU A 16 10.22 6.40 28.55
N PRO A 17 9.71 7.60 28.89
CA PRO A 17 8.94 8.43 27.96
C PRO A 17 9.86 9.05 26.90
N PHE A 18 9.39 9.05 25.65
CA PHE A 18 10.03 9.70 24.51
C PHE A 18 10.09 11.22 24.75
N VAL A 19 11.22 11.74 25.25
CA VAL A 19 11.46 13.17 25.40
C VAL A 19 11.92 13.70 24.04
N VAL A 20 11.06 14.47 23.37
CA VAL A 20 11.42 15.14 22.13
C VAL A 20 12.14 16.43 22.48
N SER A 21 13.44 16.53 22.18
CA SER A 21 14.23 17.74 22.40
C SER A 21 13.94 18.76 21.29
N LEU A 22 13.51 19.96 21.67
CA LEU A 22 13.44 21.12 20.78
C LEU A 22 14.81 21.81 20.72
N ASP A 23 15.17 22.42 19.59
CA ASP A 23 16.32 23.32 19.52
C ASP A 23 16.05 24.62 20.32
N GLU A 24 17.12 25.34 20.66
CA GLU A 24 17.03 26.54 21.52
C GLU A 24 16.12 27.63 20.92
N ALA A 25 16.16 27.78 19.58
CA ALA A 25 15.30 28.71 18.85
C ALA A 25 13.81 28.33 18.95
N SER A 26 13.46 27.04 18.79
CA SER A 26 12.07 26.58 18.95
C SER A 26 11.63 26.62 20.41
N GLN A 27 12.52 26.42 21.38
CA GLN A 27 12.17 26.58 22.80
C GLN A 27 11.82 28.03 23.13
N ALA A 28 12.60 28.98 22.64
CA ALA A 28 12.35 30.42 22.82
C ALA A 28 11.01 30.83 22.18
N ALA A 29 10.78 30.45 20.92
CA ALA A 29 9.56 30.75 20.20
C ALA A 29 8.32 30.12 20.86
N LEU A 30 8.43 28.88 21.39
CA LEU A 30 7.34 28.23 22.10
C LEU A 30 7.01 28.97 23.40
N THR A 31 8.04 29.42 24.13
CA THR A 31 7.87 30.17 25.37
C THR A 31 7.17 31.50 25.12
N GLU A 32 7.58 32.24 24.09
CA GLU A 32 6.93 33.47 23.67
C GLU A 32 5.46 33.26 23.29
N LEU A 33 5.16 32.22 22.49
CA LEU A 33 3.80 31.86 22.12
C LEU A 33 2.94 31.54 23.35
N LEU A 34 3.47 30.77 24.30
CA LEU A 34 2.77 30.42 25.53
C LEU A 34 2.49 31.63 26.42
N GLU A 35 3.42 32.59 26.51
CA GLU A 35 3.20 33.84 27.24
C GLU A 35 2.09 34.68 26.61
N ARG A 36 2.07 34.79 25.28
CA ARG A 36 0.97 35.47 24.56
C ARG A 36 -0.38 34.80 24.83
N VAL A 37 -0.43 33.46 24.79
CA VAL A 37 -1.65 32.71 25.14
C VAL A 37 -2.07 32.99 26.60
N LYS A 38 -1.14 32.98 27.57
CA LYS A 38 -1.47 33.28 28.98
C LYS A 38 -2.00 34.70 29.16
N GLN A 39 -1.45 35.69 28.46
CA GLN A 39 -1.93 37.08 28.51
C GLN A 39 -3.36 37.20 27.97
N THR A 40 -3.63 36.55 26.84
CA THR A 40 -4.98 36.46 26.23
C THR A 40 -5.99 35.78 27.14
N LEU A 41 -5.58 34.69 27.81
CA LEU A 41 -6.39 34.01 28.81
C LEU A 41 -6.69 34.91 30.02
N ALA A 42 -5.68 35.63 30.53
CA ALA A 42 -5.86 36.55 31.65
C ALA A 42 -6.77 37.74 31.29
N GLY A 43 -6.79 38.14 30.02
CA GLY A 43 -7.71 39.16 29.48
C GLY A 43 -9.15 38.68 29.28
N GLY A 44 -9.46 37.40 29.58
CA GLY A 44 -10.80 36.84 29.44
C GLY A 44 -11.25 36.63 27.99
N GLN A 45 -10.32 36.60 27.03
CA GLN A 45 -10.65 36.41 25.62
C GLN A 45 -11.05 34.95 25.33
N GLY A 46 -11.93 34.79 24.34
CA GLY A 46 -12.48 33.49 23.94
C GLY A 46 -11.52 32.60 23.15
N SER A 47 -12.01 31.44 22.72
CA SER A 47 -11.27 30.43 21.96
C SER A 47 -10.74 30.93 20.61
N GLU A 48 -11.46 31.85 19.96
CA GLU A 48 -11.10 32.43 18.66
C GLU A 48 -9.81 33.29 18.71
N ALA A 49 -9.67 34.14 19.74
CA ALA A 49 -8.46 34.96 19.92
C ALA A 49 -7.22 34.09 20.22
N ILE A 50 -7.42 32.99 20.96
CA ILE A 50 -6.35 32.02 21.22
C ILE A 50 -5.98 31.28 19.93
N LEU A 51 -6.97 30.88 19.13
CA LEU A 51 -6.75 30.23 17.84
C LEU A 51 -5.93 31.11 16.90
N GLU A 52 -6.21 32.41 16.83
CA GLU A 52 -5.45 33.37 16.01
C GLU A 52 -3.98 33.46 16.45
N ILE A 53 -3.72 33.47 17.77
CA ILE A 53 -2.35 33.44 18.31
C ILE A 53 -1.65 32.15 17.92
N LEU A 54 -2.30 31.00 18.07
CA LEU A 54 -1.74 29.71 17.68
C LEU A 54 -1.48 29.64 16.16
N ALA A 55 -2.39 30.15 15.34
CA ALA A 55 -2.28 30.16 13.88
C ALA A 55 -1.08 30.97 13.35
N SER A 56 -0.50 31.88 14.14
CA SER A 56 0.75 32.57 13.80
C SER A 56 1.96 31.62 13.65
N GLN A 57 1.86 30.40 14.16
CA GLN A 57 2.82 29.31 14.00
C GLN A 57 2.06 28.05 13.57
N PRO A 58 1.86 27.79 12.26
CA PRO A 58 1.02 26.67 11.81
C PRO A 58 1.57 25.31 12.24
N PRO A 59 0.70 24.31 12.46
CA PRO A 59 1.12 22.97 12.87
C PRO A 59 1.94 22.31 11.76
N GLY A 60 2.90 21.45 12.13
CA GLY A 60 3.68 20.73 11.12
C GLY A 60 4.95 20.08 11.64
N ARG A 61 5.56 20.64 12.69
CA ARG A 61 6.74 20.05 13.33
C ARG A 61 6.31 19.20 14.54
N LEU A 62 6.40 17.88 14.44
CA LEU A 62 5.90 16.96 15.47
C LEU A 62 6.44 17.27 16.87
N ALA A 63 7.73 17.59 16.99
CA ALA A 63 8.35 17.96 18.27
C ALA A 63 7.69 19.19 18.91
N TRP A 64 7.47 20.22 18.11
CA TRP A 64 6.82 21.46 18.51
C TRP A 64 5.38 21.21 18.93
N ASP A 65 4.62 20.50 18.08
CA ASP A 65 3.20 20.22 18.30
C ASP A 65 2.99 19.47 19.62
N LEU A 66 3.83 18.48 19.92
CA LEU A 66 3.76 17.71 21.15
C LEU A 66 4.12 18.54 22.39
N ALA A 67 5.15 19.38 22.30
CA ALA A 67 5.55 20.26 23.39
C ALA A 67 4.47 21.32 23.68
N LEU A 68 3.89 21.91 22.63
CA LEU A 68 2.79 22.86 22.71
C LEU A 68 1.57 22.23 23.40
N ILE A 69 1.14 21.04 22.96
CA ILE A 69 0.02 20.32 23.58
C ILE A 69 0.30 20.02 25.06
N ASP A 70 1.50 19.53 25.40
CA ASP A 70 1.84 19.17 26.79
C ASP A 70 1.86 20.40 27.72
N GLN A 71 2.37 21.54 27.25
CA GLN A 71 2.42 22.77 28.04
C GLN A 71 1.03 23.38 28.22
N LEU A 72 0.23 23.46 27.15
CA LEU A 72 -1.14 23.99 27.25
C LEU A 72 -2.05 23.10 28.11
N ALA A 73 -1.86 21.77 28.09
CA ALA A 73 -2.60 20.83 28.94
C ALA A 73 -2.46 21.12 30.44
N ARG A 74 -1.40 21.83 30.85
CA ARG A 74 -1.15 22.20 32.26
C ARG A 74 -1.99 23.38 32.71
N ILE A 75 -2.60 24.12 31.80
CA ILE A 75 -3.41 25.32 32.08
C ILE A 75 -4.90 24.94 32.03
N PRO A 76 -5.63 24.92 33.17
CA PRO A 76 -7.05 24.57 33.18
C PRO A 76 -7.91 25.78 32.78
N HIS A 77 -8.20 25.94 31.48
CA HIS A 77 -9.04 27.04 30.99
C HIS A 77 -10.05 26.58 29.91
N PRO A 78 -11.33 27.00 29.98
CA PRO A 78 -12.40 26.53 29.08
C PRO A 78 -12.21 26.88 27.60
N ALA A 79 -11.47 27.95 27.28
CA ALA A 79 -11.23 28.36 25.90
C ALA A 79 -10.14 27.53 25.17
N LEU A 80 -9.28 26.81 25.91
CA LEU A 80 -8.15 26.07 25.32
C LEU A 80 -8.53 24.82 24.52
N PRO A 81 -9.49 23.98 24.97
CA PRO A 81 -9.85 22.77 24.23
C PRO A 81 -10.41 23.06 22.83
N GLU A 82 -11.21 24.11 22.69
CA GLU A 82 -11.76 24.52 21.39
C GLU A 82 -10.70 25.16 20.49
N ALA A 83 -9.85 26.04 21.04
CA ALA A 83 -8.75 26.65 20.30
C ALA A 83 -7.73 25.62 19.79
N LEU A 84 -7.37 24.61 20.60
CA LEU A 84 -6.49 23.52 20.15
C LEU A 84 -7.15 22.66 19.08
N LEU A 85 -8.45 22.38 19.19
CA LEU A 85 -9.17 21.60 18.18
C LEU A 85 -9.21 22.35 16.84
N GLY A 86 -9.46 23.66 16.86
CA GLY A 86 -9.40 24.52 15.68
C GLY A 86 -8.01 24.59 15.07
N TYR A 87 -6.97 24.67 15.91
CA TYR A 87 -5.58 24.79 15.47
C TYR A 87 -5.08 23.54 14.73
N PHE A 88 -5.43 22.34 15.20
CA PHE A 88 -5.01 21.10 14.54
C PHE A 88 -5.98 20.60 13.46
N GLY A 89 -7.23 21.06 13.46
CA GLY A 89 -8.25 20.70 12.50
C GLY A 89 -8.70 19.21 12.56
N PRO A 90 -9.65 18.83 11.70
CA PRO A 90 -10.10 17.45 11.56
C PRO A 90 -9.07 16.63 10.75
N GLY A 91 -8.54 15.54 11.33
CA GLY A 91 -7.59 14.65 10.63
C GLY A 91 -6.20 14.49 11.28
N LEU A 92 -6.11 14.70 12.59
CA LEU A 92 -4.88 14.52 13.37
C LEU A 92 -4.21 13.15 13.18
N GLU A 93 -2.90 13.16 12.88
CA GLU A 93 -2.06 11.96 12.98
C GLU A 93 -2.13 11.34 14.39
N LYS A 94 -1.99 10.02 14.47
CA LYS A 94 -2.19 9.24 15.72
C LYS A 94 -1.38 9.72 16.92
N ILE A 95 -0.14 10.19 16.71
CA ILE A 95 0.74 10.65 17.79
C ILE A 95 0.20 11.97 18.37
N ARG A 96 -0.16 12.94 17.52
CA ARG A 96 -0.79 14.19 17.92
C ARG A 96 -2.17 13.97 18.54
N TYR A 97 -2.97 13.05 17.98
CA TYR A 97 -4.26 12.67 18.55
C TYR A 97 -4.14 12.08 19.96
N LYS A 98 -3.16 11.22 20.21
CA LYS A 98 -2.91 10.68 21.57
C LYS A 98 -2.49 11.77 22.55
N ALA A 99 -1.64 12.70 22.12
CA ALA A 99 -1.24 13.84 22.95
C ALA A 99 -2.45 14.74 23.28
N LEU A 100 -3.26 15.07 22.27
CA LEU A 100 -4.47 15.89 22.43
C LEU A 100 -5.51 15.18 23.32
N LYS A 101 -5.72 13.87 23.11
CA LYS A 101 -6.59 13.05 23.97
C LYS A 101 -6.10 13.04 25.41
N LYS A 102 -4.79 12.94 25.65
CA LYS A 102 -4.20 13.03 27.00
C LYS A 102 -4.43 14.41 27.62
N ALA A 103 -4.25 15.50 26.86
CA ALA A 103 -4.54 16.86 27.31
C ALA A 103 -6.02 17.03 27.68
N PHE A 104 -6.92 16.52 26.84
CA PHE A 104 -8.37 16.55 27.05
C PHE A 104 -8.79 15.76 28.30
N HIS A 105 -8.15 14.61 28.56
CA HIS A 105 -8.34 13.88 29.81
C HIS A 105 -7.84 14.66 31.02
N ALA A 106 -6.69 15.33 30.93
CA ALA A 106 -6.16 16.16 32.01
C ALA A 106 -7.12 17.33 32.33
N TRP A 107 -7.66 17.99 31.31
CA TRP A 107 -8.67 19.05 31.47
C TRP A 107 -9.98 18.54 32.05
N LYS A 108 -10.48 17.40 31.57
CA LYS A 108 -11.67 16.77 32.13
C LYS A 108 -11.51 16.41 33.62
N SER A 109 -10.32 15.94 34.02
CA SER A 109 -10.01 15.66 35.44
C SER A 109 -10.02 16.92 36.31
N ARG A 110 -9.83 18.10 35.69
CA ARG A 110 -9.85 19.42 36.33
C ARG A 110 -11.16 20.18 36.07
N GLN A 111 -12.23 19.46 35.70
CA GLN A 111 -13.58 20.00 35.47
C GLN A 111 -13.69 21.06 34.36
N VAL A 112 -12.72 21.12 33.45
CA VAL A 112 -12.80 21.99 32.27
C VAL A 112 -13.72 21.33 31.22
N PRO A 113 -14.69 22.04 30.63
CA PRO A 113 -15.50 21.53 29.52
C PRO A 113 -14.63 21.26 28.29
N VAL A 114 -14.86 20.14 27.63
CA VAL A 114 -14.03 19.69 26.51
C VAL A 114 -14.93 19.23 25.35
N PRO A 115 -14.70 19.71 24.11
CA PRO A 115 -15.47 19.29 22.94
C PRO A 115 -15.22 17.82 22.59
N ALA A 116 -16.13 17.22 21.84
CA ALA A 116 -15.98 15.83 21.40
C ALA A 116 -14.77 15.70 20.45
N LEU A 117 -13.81 14.85 20.82
CA LEU A 117 -12.76 14.44 19.89
C LEU A 117 -13.32 13.38 18.95
N HIS A 118 -13.32 13.70 17.66
CA HIS A 118 -13.52 12.67 16.67
C HIS A 118 -12.23 11.86 16.55
N PRO A 119 -12.29 10.52 16.64
CA PRO A 119 -11.13 9.70 16.32
C PRO A 119 -10.69 10.05 14.89
N PRO A 120 -9.38 10.12 14.61
CA PRO A 120 -8.93 10.26 13.24
C PRO A 120 -9.58 9.16 12.42
N LYS A 121 -10.17 9.51 11.27
CA LYS A 121 -10.68 8.54 10.29
C LYS A 121 -9.61 7.46 10.12
N ASP A 122 -9.98 6.22 10.44
CA ASP A 122 -9.11 5.07 10.71
C ASP A 122 -7.65 5.20 10.23
N THR A 123 -6.82 5.82 11.07
CA THR A 123 -5.37 5.54 11.07
C THR A 123 -5.15 4.40 12.05
N THR A 124 -5.43 3.19 11.56
CA THR A 124 -4.99 1.96 12.19
C THR A 124 -3.50 2.08 12.56
N PRO A 125 -3.06 1.58 13.73
CA PRO A 125 -1.63 1.47 14.01
C PRO A 125 -0.96 0.76 12.83
N ILE A 126 0.12 1.33 12.30
CA ILE A 126 1.15 0.53 11.64
C ILE A 126 1.70 -0.41 12.72
N ARG A 127 1.04 -1.56 12.92
CA ARG A 127 1.78 -2.80 12.75
C ARG A 127 2.20 -2.75 11.30
N LEU A 128 3.49 -2.96 10.98
CA LEU A 128 3.75 -3.51 9.65
C LEU A 128 2.76 -4.70 9.57
N PRO A 129 1.83 -4.71 8.61
CA PRO A 129 1.16 -5.96 8.33
C PRO A 129 2.26 -7.01 8.21
N ASP A 130 1.99 -8.27 8.51
CA ASP A 130 2.64 -9.27 7.67
C ASP A 130 2.23 -8.87 6.25
N THR A 131 3.08 -8.07 5.59
CA THR A 131 2.92 -7.76 4.19
C THR A 131 3.19 -9.10 3.57
N GLU A 132 2.10 -9.82 3.28
CA GLU A 132 2.19 -10.96 2.38
C GLU A 132 3.09 -10.50 1.23
N PRO A 133 4.14 -11.29 0.93
CA PRO A 133 5.04 -10.93 -0.14
C PRO A 133 4.21 -10.69 -1.40
N SER A 134 4.71 -9.82 -2.28
CA SER A 134 4.09 -9.73 -3.59
C SER A 134 4.09 -11.12 -4.24
N GLU A 135 3.07 -11.42 -5.04
CA GLU A 135 2.91 -12.69 -5.75
C GLU A 135 2.68 -12.38 -7.23
N GLY A 136 3.31 -13.15 -8.11
CA GLY A 136 3.11 -13.09 -9.56
C GLY A 136 2.39 -14.34 -10.05
N TYR A 137 1.50 -14.17 -11.02
CA TYR A 137 0.84 -15.27 -11.72
C TYR A 137 0.75 -14.98 -13.21
N LEU A 138 0.87 -16.04 -14.02
CA LEU A 138 0.80 -15.98 -15.47
C LEU A 138 -0.27 -16.95 -15.96
N SER A 139 -1.07 -16.56 -16.94
CA SER A 139 -1.82 -17.54 -17.73
C SER A 139 -0.88 -18.28 -18.68
N ILE A 140 -1.41 -19.33 -19.29
CA ILE A 140 -0.84 -19.86 -20.53
C ILE A 140 -0.87 -18.77 -21.61
N ILE A 141 0.04 -18.89 -22.57
CA ILE A 141 0.00 -18.10 -23.80
C ILE A 141 -1.11 -18.68 -24.68
N ASP A 142 -1.92 -17.82 -25.30
CA ASP A 142 -2.93 -18.25 -26.28
C ASP A 142 -2.33 -18.38 -27.69
N GLY A 143 -3.09 -18.97 -28.63
CA GLY A 143 -2.64 -19.12 -30.02
C GLY A 143 -2.38 -17.80 -30.77
N ALA A 144 -2.84 -16.66 -30.23
CA ALA A 144 -2.55 -15.33 -30.77
C ALA A 144 -1.31 -14.68 -30.13
N GLY A 145 -0.62 -15.38 -29.22
CA GLY A 145 0.54 -14.87 -28.49
C GLY A 145 0.20 -13.92 -27.35
N SER A 146 -1.06 -13.90 -26.88
CA SER A 146 -1.48 -13.10 -25.74
C SER A 146 -1.44 -13.91 -24.45
N ARG A 147 -1.23 -13.21 -23.34
CA ARG A 147 -1.18 -13.82 -22.01
C ARG A 147 -1.57 -12.79 -20.94
N MET A 148 -2.22 -13.28 -19.91
CA MET A 148 -2.53 -12.50 -18.71
C MET A 148 -1.37 -12.57 -17.73
N VAL A 149 -1.04 -11.42 -17.14
CA VAL A 149 -0.10 -11.27 -16.03
C VAL A 149 -0.84 -10.67 -14.85
N VAL A 150 -0.81 -11.36 -13.71
CA VAL A 150 -1.42 -10.90 -12.47
C VAL A 150 -0.33 -10.66 -11.43
N LEU A 151 -0.30 -9.46 -10.86
CA LEU A 151 0.57 -9.07 -9.77
C LEU A 151 -0.27 -8.74 -8.54
N HIS A 152 -0.13 -9.53 -7.49
CA HIS A 152 -0.58 -9.16 -6.15
C HIS A 152 0.55 -8.44 -5.43
N LEU A 153 0.29 -7.23 -4.95
CA LEU A 153 1.33 -6.45 -4.27
C LEU A 153 1.20 -6.58 -2.75
N ALA A 154 2.35 -6.58 -2.09
CA ALA A 154 2.43 -6.27 -0.67
C ALA A 154 1.70 -4.95 -0.39
N LYS A 155 0.81 -4.94 0.61
CA LYS A 155 -0.03 -3.77 0.88
C LYS A 155 0.78 -2.66 1.56
N THR A 156 1.22 -1.68 0.78
CA THR A 156 1.92 -0.47 1.22
C THR A 156 1.05 0.78 0.93
N GLY A 157 0.11 1.14 1.81
CA GLY A 157 -0.77 2.30 1.62
C GLY A 157 -2.07 2.04 0.84
N ILE A 158 -2.70 3.10 0.30
CA ILE A 158 -4.12 3.14 -0.12
C ILE A 158 -4.36 2.97 -1.64
N ASP A 159 -3.36 3.05 -2.52
CA ASP A 159 -3.65 3.28 -3.95
C ASP A 159 -4.17 2.04 -4.71
N PHE A 160 -3.40 0.94 -4.76
CA PHE A 160 -3.79 -0.33 -5.38
C PHE A 160 -2.92 -1.47 -4.85
N ASN A 161 -3.43 -2.70 -4.95
CA ASN A 161 -2.71 -3.90 -4.49
C ASN A 161 -2.86 -5.11 -5.43
N VAL A 162 -3.46 -4.90 -6.60
CA VAL A 162 -3.55 -5.87 -7.68
C VAL A 162 -3.32 -5.15 -9.01
N VAL A 163 -2.49 -5.72 -9.87
CA VAL A 163 -2.34 -5.31 -11.26
C VAL A 163 -2.64 -6.50 -12.16
N HIS A 164 -3.56 -6.32 -13.10
CA HIS A 164 -3.83 -7.28 -14.16
C HIS A 164 -3.41 -6.67 -15.48
N ALA A 165 -2.55 -7.34 -16.22
CA ALA A 165 -2.11 -6.90 -17.53
C ALA A 165 -2.43 -7.96 -18.57
N LEU A 166 -2.88 -7.53 -19.74
CA LEU A 166 -2.94 -8.36 -20.94
C LEU A 166 -1.78 -7.93 -21.84
N ILE A 167 -0.83 -8.82 -22.04
CA ILE A 167 0.33 -8.59 -22.90
C ILE A 167 0.28 -9.52 -24.11
N ASN A 168 0.90 -9.11 -25.20
CA ASN A 168 1.02 -9.88 -26.42
C ASN A 168 2.42 -9.75 -27.00
N ASP A 169 2.97 -10.85 -27.51
CA ASP A 169 4.35 -10.93 -27.97
C ASP A 169 4.64 -10.00 -29.16
N GLN A 170 3.63 -9.69 -29.99
CA GLN A 170 3.77 -8.82 -31.15
C GLN A 170 3.29 -7.39 -30.89
N GLN A 171 2.19 -7.25 -30.14
CA GLN A 171 1.50 -5.96 -29.94
C GLN A 171 1.98 -5.23 -28.67
N GLY A 172 2.73 -5.90 -27.79
CA GLY A 172 3.16 -5.37 -26.50
C GLY A 172 2.04 -5.38 -25.46
N LEU A 173 2.03 -4.38 -24.57
CA LEU A 173 1.00 -4.22 -23.55
C LEU A 173 -0.33 -3.76 -24.19
N LYS A 174 -1.34 -4.65 -24.17
CA LYS A 174 -2.68 -4.39 -24.73
C LYS A 174 -3.57 -3.69 -23.72
N ASP A 175 -3.62 -4.20 -22.50
CA ASP A 175 -4.51 -3.69 -21.46
C ASP A 175 -3.91 -3.81 -20.05
N LEU A 176 -4.33 -2.95 -19.12
CA LEU A 176 -3.88 -2.99 -17.74
C LEU A 176 -4.89 -2.40 -16.75
N PHE A 177 -5.21 -3.15 -15.70
CA PHE A 177 -6.07 -2.74 -14.59
C PHE A 177 -5.28 -2.65 -13.30
N SER A 178 -5.35 -1.50 -12.63
CA SER A 178 -4.88 -1.33 -11.25
C SER A 178 -6.06 -1.36 -10.29
N LEU A 179 -6.14 -2.39 -9.45
CA LEU A 179 -7.29 -2.63 -8.57
C LEU A 179 -6.88 -2.58 -7.10
N SER A 180 -7.82 -2.12 -6.27
CA SER A 180 -7.75 -2.14 -4.81
C SER A 180 -8.71 -3.19 -4.26
N LEU A 181 -8.21 -4.41 -4.02
CA LEU A 181 -9.00 -5.58 -3.61
C LEU A 181 -8.69 -6.02 -2.18
N SER A 182 -9.68 -6.58 -1.49
CA SER A 182 -9.45 -7.22 -0.19
C SER A 182 -8.71 -8.55 -0.38
N LYS A 183 -8.03 -9.05 0.67
CA LYS A 183 -7.38 -10.37 0.64
C LYS A 183 -8.35 -11.50 0.25
N ARG A 184 -9.60 -11.41 0.71
CA ARG A 184 -10.65 -12.36 0.32
C ARG A 184 -10.92 -12.29 -1.19
N ARG A 185 -11.13 -11.08 -1.72
CA ARG A 185 -11.43 -10.90 -3.14
C ARG A 185 -10.27 -11.31 -4.06
N ARG A 186 -9.02 -11.10 -3.66
CA ARG A 186 -7.83 -11.61 -4.40
C ARG A 186 -7.86 -13.12 -4.60
N ARG A 187 -8.19 -13.87 -3.53
CA ARG A 187 -8.27 -15.34 -3.59
C ARG A 187 -9.44 -15.81 -4.43
N GLU A 188 -10.59 -15.14 -4.31
CA GLU A 188 -11.76 -15.42 -5.14
C GLU A 188 -11.43 -15.19 -6.63
N LEU A 189 -10.75 -14.09 -6.95
CA LEU A 189 -10.37 -13.74 -8.32
C LEU A 189 -9.42 -14.77 -8.96
N LEU A 190 -8.40 -15.24 -8.23
CA LEU A 190 -7.53 -16.32 -8.71
C LEU A 190 -8.31 -17.63 -8.95
N ALA A 191 -9.28 -17.93 -8.08
CA ALA A 191 -10.12 -19.11 -8.23
C ALA A 191 -11.07 -18.99 -9.43
N GLU A 192 -11.64 -17.80 -9.67
CA GLU A 192 -12.45 -17.46 -10.84
C GLU A 192 -11.64 -17.69 -12.12
N TYR A 193 -10.41 -17.19 -12.20
CA TYR A 193 -9.53 -17.41 -13.37
C TYR A 193 -9.21 -18.88 -13.62
N SER A 194 -8.97 -19.64 -12.55
CA SER A 194 -8.67 -21.08 -12.67
C SER A 194 -9.88 -21.90 -13.16
N GLN A 195 -11.10 -21.35 -13.08
CA GLN A 195 -12.33 -22.00 -13.53
C GLN A 195 -12.74 -21.57 -14.95
N GLN A 196 -12.06 -20.57 -15.54
CA GLN A 196 -12.38 -19.99 -16.85
C GLN A 196 -11.39 -20.44 -17.94
N GLU A 197 -11.73 -20.15 -19.19
CA GLU A 197 -10.92 -20.50 -20.38
C GLU A 197 -9.53 -19.84 -20.42
N VAL A 198 -9.28 -18.84 -19.57
CA VAL A 198 -7.97 -18.22 -19.36
C VAL A 198 -6.90 -19.23 -18.88
N GLY A 199 -7.34 -20.42 -18.45
CA GLY A 199 -6.47 -21.56 -18.14
C GLY A 199 -5.85 -21.50 -16.75
N GLN A 200 -5.03 -22.50 -16.45
CA GLN A 200 -4.36 -22.60 -15.15
C GLN A 200 -3.35 -21.45 -14.98
N LEU A 201 -3.51 -20.67 -13.91
CA LEU A 201 -2.54 -19.66 -13.52
C LEU A 201 -1.31 -20.33 -12.89
N VAL A 202 -0.13 -20.03 -13.42
CA VAL A 202 1.15 -20.50 -12.90
C VAL A 202 1.75 -19.41 -12.01
N SER A 203 2.12 -19.78 -10.78
CA SER A 203 2.80 -18.86 -9.87
C SER A 203 4.25 -18.65 -10.30
N VAL A 204 4.69 -17.38 -10.30
CA VAL A 204 6.03 -16.97 -10.67
C VAL A 204 6.57 -15.90 -9.72
N PRO A 205 7.89 -15.64 -9.71
CA PRO A 205 8.46 -14.50 -8.99
C PRO A 205 7.79 -13.18 -9.42
N PRO A 206 7.43 -12.27 -8.49
CA PRO A 206 6.80 -10.99 -8.83
C PRO A 206 7.67 -10.10 -9.72
N ALA A 207 9.00 -10.16 -9.52
CA ALA A 207 9.95 -9.45 -10.36
C ALA A 207 9.91 -9.94 -11.81
N TYR A 208 9.73 -11.25 -12.03
CA TYR A 208 9.56 -11.82 -13.36
C TYR A 208 8.26 -11.33 -14.00
N ALA A 209 7.15 -11.37 -13.28
CA ALA A 209 5.86 -10.87 -13.78
C ALA A 209 5.93 -9.37 -14.14
N LEU A 210 6.60 -8.54 -13.32
CA LEU A 210 6.78 -7.11 -13.64
C LEU A 210 7.74 -6.90 -14.81
N LYS A 211 8.83 -7.68 -14.93
CA LYS A 211 9.76 -7.63 -16.06
C LYS A 211 9.03 -7.80 -17.40
N LEU A 212 8.10 -8.75 -17.46
CA LEU A 212 7.31 -8.99 -18.66
C LEU A 212 6.33 -7.87 -19.00
N ILE A 213 5.77 -7.19 -18.00
CA ILE A 213 4.93 -6.01 -18.23
C ILE A 213 5.80 -4.84 -18.75
N GLU A 214 6.99 -4.63 -18.18
CA GLU A 214 7.96 -3.63 -18.67
C GLU A 214 8.40 -3.90 -20.11
N GLU A 215 8.75 -5.14 -20.43
CA GLU A 215 9.12 -5.57 -21.78
C GLU A 215 7.97 -5.31 -22.75
N ALA A 216 6.78 -5.82 -22.45
CA ALA A 216 5.59 -5.61 -23.27
C ALA A 216 5.28 -4.11 -23.47
N TYR A 217 5.39 -3.30 -22.43
CA TYR A 217 5.20 -1.85 -22.49
C TYR A 217 6.24 -1.16 -23.38
N SER A 218 7.49 -1.62 -23.35
CA SER A 218 8.57 -1.08 -24.20
C SER A 218 8.37 -1.39 -25.68
N HIS A 219 7.68 -2.49 -26.00
CA HIS A 219 7.32 -2.90 -27.35
C HIS A 219 5.98 -2.32 -27.84
N THR A 220 5.18 -1.70 -26.96
CA THR A 220 3.91 -1.10 -27.36
C THR A 220 4.11 0.10 -28.27
N THR A 221 3.57 0.01 -29.49
CA THR A 221 3.67 1.07 -30.50
C THR A 221 2.73 2.25 -30.20
N ASP A 222 1.49 1.98 -29.75
CA ASP A 222 0.52 3.02 -29.38
C ASP A 222 0.42 3.20 -27.86
N GLN A 223 1.13 4.21 -27.37
CA GLN A 223 1.20 4.60 -25.96
C GLN A 223 -0.07 5.31 -25.44
N ASN A 224 -1.06 5.57 -26.31
CA ASN A 224 -2.33 6.20 -25.96
C ASN A 224 -3.46 5.19 -25.69
N LEU A 225 -3.24 3.91 -25.99
CA LEU A 225 -4.16 2.86 -25.55
C LEU A 225 -4.32 2.88 -24.03
N GLU A 226 -5.50 2.47 -23.57
CA GLU A 226 -5.89 2.59 -22.17
C GLU A 226 -4.92 1.86 -21.21
N GLY A 227 -4.55 0.62 -21.54
CA GLY A 227 -3.59 -0.17 -20.76
C GLY A 227 -2.23 0.51 -20.58
N PRO A 228 -1.50 0.84 -21.67
CA PRO A 228 -0.26 1.62 -21.61
C PRO A 228 -0.39 2.94 -20.84
N ALA A 229 -1.51 3.65 -20.98
CA ALA A 229 -1.75 4.89 -20.25
C ALA A 229 -1.98 4.67 -18.74
N ILE A 230 -2.67 3.60 -18.34
CA ILE A 230 -2.78 3.20 -16.93
C ILE A 230 -1.41 2.78 -16.40
N TYR A 231 -0.67 1.97 -17.14
CA TYR A 231 0.66 1.51 -16.74
C TYR A 231 1.60 2.67 -16.45
N ARG A 232 1.69 3.64 -17.36
CA ARG A 232 2.50 4.85 -17.19
C ARG A 232 2.20 5.60 -15.90
N ARG A 233 0.95 5.61 -15.42
CA ARG A 233 0.56 6.26 -14.15
C ARG A 233 1.01 5.49 -12.91
N VAL A 234 1.07 4.16 -12.99
CA VAL A 234 1.39 3.29 -11.84
C VAL A 234 2.81 2.74 -11.86
N ARG A 235 3.55 2.91 -12.97
CA ARG A 235 4.88 2.33 -13.22
C ARG A 235 5.88 2.64 -12.11
N GLU A 236 6.07 3.91 -11.76
CA GLU A 236 7.02 4.29 -10.69
C GLU A 236 6.65 3.67 -9.33
N GLN A 237 5.34 3.52 -9.05
CA GLN A 237 4.90 2.86 -7.83
C GLN A 237 5.17 1.35 -7.84
N LEU A 238 5.11 0.71 -9.01
CA LEU A 238 5.43 -0.71 -9.18
C LEU A 238 6.93 -0.96 -9.02
N LEU A 239 7.75 -0.16 -9.69
CA LEU A 239 9.21 -0.24 -9.62
C LEU A 239 9.75 0.07 -8.22
N ALA A 240 9.06 0.91 -7.45
CA ALA A 240 9.40 1.16 -6.05
C ALA A 240 9.07 -0.02 -5.10
N ARG A 241 8.17 -0.92 -5.50
CA ARG A 241 7.69 -2.06 -4.67
C ARG A 241 8.33 -3.38 -5.05
N ILE A 242 8.80 -3.52 -6.28
CA ILE A 242 9.37 -4.76 -6.82
C ILE A 242 10.72 -4.45 -7.44
N ASP A 243 11.77 -5.09 -6.92
CA ASP A 243 13.11 -5.00 -7.46
C ASP A 243 13.26 -5.91 -8.68
N LEU A 244 13.29 -5.31 -9.88
CA LEU A 244 13.45 -6.03 -11.15
C LEU A 244 14.77 -6.78 -11.26
N SER A 245 15.82 -6.38 -10.53
CA SER A 245 17.10 -7.10 -10.55
C SER A 245 17.01 -8.51 -9.95
N THR A 246 15.91 -8.81 -9.25
CA THR A 246 15.63 -10.14 -8.70
C THR A 246 14.83 -11.03 -9.67
N ALA A 247 14.49 -10.53 -10.87
CA ALA A 247 13.86 -11.35 -11.89
C ALA A 247 14.86 -12.40 -12.40
N PRO A 248 14.48 -13.69 -12.48
CA PRO A 248 15.32 -14.71 -13.09
C PRO A 248 15.45 -14.45 -14.60
N GLU A 249 16.62 -14.78 -15.14
CA GLU A 249 16.79 -14.97 -16.58
C GLU A 249 16.34 -16.39 -16.95
N LEU A 250 15.48 -16.51 -17.96
CA LEU A 250 14.89 -17.79 -18.36
C LEU A 250 15.96 -18.76 -18.84
N GLU A 251 16.97 -18.26 -19.56
CA GLU A 251 18.08 -19.04 -20.10
C GLU A 251 18.87 -19.74 -18.99
N ASP A 252 18.96 -19.13 -17.81
CA ASP A 252 19.66 -19.69 -16.65
C ASP A 252 18.84 -20.80 -15.95
N LEU A 253 17.52 -20.85 -16.19
CA LEU A 253 16.61 -21.85 -15.62
C LEU A 253 16.43 -23.07 -16.53
N LEU A 254 16.71 -22.94 -17.82
CA LEU A 254 16.60 -24.04 -18.76
C LEU A 254 17.83 -24.96 -18.67
N PRO A 255 17.63 -26.29 -18.66
CA PRO A 255 18.76 -27.21 -18.70
C PRO A 255 19.53 -27.01 -20.02
N LYS A 256 20.86 -26.99 -19.93
CA LYS A 256 21.70 -27.07 -21.13
C LYS A 256 21.49 -28.45 -21.74
N LEU A 257 21.07 -28.46 -23.00
CA LEU A 257 20.92 -29.69 -23.76
C LEU A 257 22.25 -30.03 -24.42
N GLU A 258 22.67 -31.29 -24.30
CA GLU A 258 23.78 -31.82 -25.09
C GLU A 258 23.31 -32.08 -26.53
N ASP A 259 24.22 -32.00 -27.50
CA ASP A 259 23.88 -32.16 -28.93
C ASP A 259 23.14 -33.49 -29.22
N SER A 260 23.48 -34.56 -28.51
CA SER A 260 22.81 -35.86 -28.62
C SER A 260 21.38 -35.90 -28.07
N GLU A 261 21.03 -35.00 -27.15
CA GLU A 261 19.70 -34.90 -26.56
C GLU A 261 18.76 -34.09 -27.45
N ILE A 262 19.29 -33.14 -28.22
CA ILE A 262 18.51 -32.27 -29.12
C ILE A 262 17.72 -33.12 -30.14
N GLU A 263 18.36 -34.09 -30.78
CA GLU A 263 17.68 -34.98 -31.75
C GLU A 263 16.56 -35.79 -31.10
N ALA A 264 16.77 -36.27 -29.87
CA ALA A 264 15.76 -37.03 -29.13
C ALA A 264 14.57 -36.16 -28.70
N TYR A 265 14.82 -34.91 -28.27
CA TYR A 265 13.78 -33.95 -27.93
C TYR A 265 13.00 -33.47 -29.17
N LEU A 266 13.66 -33.27 -30.31
CA LEU A 266 12.99 -32.96 -31.59
C LEU A 266 12.07 -34.08 -32.06
N LEU A 267 12.44 -35.34 -31.83
CA LEU A 267 11.55 -36.46 -32.16
C LEU A 267 10.33 -36.48 -31.24
N LYS A 268 10.55 -36.27 -29.92
CA LYS A 268 9.48 -36.20 -28.92
C LYS A 268 8.61 -34.95 -29.03
N SER A 269 9.10 -33.87 -29.63
CA SER A 269 8.30 -32.64 -29.78
C SER A 269 7.07 -32.86 -30.66
N GLN A 270 7.05 -33.91 -31.48
CA GLN A 270 5.84 -34.30 -32.23
C GLN A 270 4.70 -34.74 -31.30
N GLU A 271 5.02 -35.28 -30.12
CA GLU A 271 4.03 -35.66 -29.12
C GLU A 271 3.41 -34.44 -28.43
N LEU A 272 4.07 -33.27 -28.46
CA LEU A 272 3.50 -32.02 -27.94
C LEU A 272 2.24 -31.63 -28.68
N ILE A 273 2.09 -32.02 -29.96
CA ILE A 273 0.84 -31.82 -30.69
C ILE A 273 -0.35 -32.47 -29.97
N LEU A 274 -0.14 -33.53 -29.20
CA LEU A 274 -1.21 -34.21 -28.46
C LEU A 274 -1.50 -33.57 -27.10
N ASP A 275 -0.70 -32.60 -26.68
CA ASP A 275 -0.87 -31.90 -25.40
C ASP A 275 -2.00 -30.87 -25.48
N ASP A 276 -2.90 -30.89 -24.49
CA ASP A 276 -4.05 -29.99 -24.44
C ASP A 276 -3.65 -28.49 -24.41
N ALA A 277 -2.48 -28.14 -23.86
CA ALA A 277 -2.00 -26.76 -23.88
C ALA A 277 -1.52 -26.36 -25.28
N PHE A 278 -0.86 -27.27 -26.01
CA PHE A 278 -0.39 -27.02 -27.37
C PHE A 278 -1.54 -27.01 -28.38
N GLN A 279 -2.57 -27.85 -28.18
CA GLN A 279 -3.79 -27.83 -28.99
C GLN A 279 -4.52 -26.48 -28.90
N ARG A 280 -4.43 -25.76 -27.77
CA ARG A 280 -4.98 -24.40 -27.64
C ARG A 280 -4.18 -23.34 -28.42
N TRP A 281 -2.94 -23.63 -28.81
CA TRP A 281 -2.15 -22.76 -29.69
C TRP A 281 -2.50 -22.95 -31.15
N MET A 282 -2.99 -24.15 -31.51
CA MET A 282 -3.49 -24.45 -32.84
C MET A 282 -4.86 -23.78 -32.97
N ALA A 283 -4.90 -22.63 -33.64
CA ALA A 283 -6.12 -21.83 -33.82
C ALA A 283 -7.34 -22.70 -34.16
N ALA A 284 -8.46 -22.49 -33.46
CA ALA A 284 -9.74 -23.02 -33.91
C ALA A 284 -10.05 -22.42 -35.29
N PRO A 285 -10.48 -23.23 -36.28
CA PRO A 285 -11.01 -22.68 -37.51
C PRO A 285 -12.34 -22.02 -37.15
N GLU A 286 -12.40 -20.70 -37.32
CA GLU A 286 -13.53 -19.81 -37.05
C GLU A 286 -13.55 -19.21 -35.62
N ASP A 287 -13.79 -17.90 -35.59
CA ASP A 287 -14.08 -17.05 -34.42
C ASP A 287 -12.89 -16.40 -33.68
N SER A 288 -12.21 -15.54 -34.43
CA SER A 288 -11.58 -14.34 -33.90
C SER A 288 -12.64 -13.35 -33.41
N ASP A 289 -13.06 -13.42 -32.16
CA ASP A 289 -13.70 -12.28 -31.48
C ASP A 289 -12.86 -11.88 -30.26
N HIS A 290 -12.23 -10.71 -30.38
CA HIS A 290 -11.42 -10.07 -29.35
C HIS A 290 -12.21 -9.61 -28.11
N ASP A 291 -13.50 -9.95 -28.01
CA ASP A 291 -14.46 -9.35 -27.09
C ASP A 291 -14.65 -10.11 -25.75
N GLU A 292 -14.24 -11.37 -25.62
CA GLU A 292 -14.52 -12.14 -24.39
C GLU A 292 -13.58 -11.83 -23.21
N VAL A 293 -12.31 -11.52 -23.48
CA VAL A 293 -11.37 -11.10 -22.42
C VAL A 293 -11.70 -9.70 -21.93
N ILE A 294 -12.12 -8.80 -22.84
CA ILE A 294 -12.60 -7.45 -22.50
C ILE A 294 -13.91 -7.55 -21.71
N GLY A 295 -14.81 -8.46 -22.07
CA GLY A 295 -16.08 -8.69 -21.35
C GLY A 295 -15.90 -9.10 -19.87
N LEU A 296 -14.86 -9.87 -19.55
CA LEU A 296 -14.54 -10.27 -18.17
C LEU A 296 -13.95 -9.14 -17.32
N ILE A 297 -13.16 -8.29 -17.96
CA ILE A 297 -12.64 -7.05 -17.37
C ILE A 297 -13.77 -6.05 -17.09
N ASP A 298 -14.70 -5.91 -18.04
CA ASP A 298 -15.86 -5.00 -17.93
C ASP A 298 -16.85 -5.45 -16.83
N LEU A 299 -16.98 -6.76 -16.62
CA LEU A 299 -17.81 -7.33 -15.54
C LEU A 299 -17.25 -7.01 -14.14
N VAL A 300 -15.92 -6.96 -14.00
CA VAL A 300 -15.25 -6.57 -12.75
C VAL A 300 -15.32 -5.05 -12.53
N GLY A 301 -15.32 -4.26 -13.60
CA GLY A 301 -15.52 -2.80 -13.56
C GLY A 301 -16.94 -2.36 -13.19
N ARG A 302 -17.97 -3.12 -13.58
CA ARG A 302 -19.39 -2.77 -13.33
C ARG A 302 -19.95 -3.24 -11.98
N SER A 303 -19.19 -3.98 -11.18
CA SER A 303 -19.64 -4.52 -9.88
C SER A 303 -19.32 -3.62 -8.67
N LYS A 304 -19.00 -2.34 -8.87
CA LYS A 304 -18.88 -1.36 -7.77
C LYS A 304 -19.32 0.05 -8.17
N TYR A 305 -20.63 0.23 -8.24
CA TYR A 305 -21.33 1.42 -7.74
C TYR A 305 -22.48 0.97 -6.85
#